data_AF-A0A6B3GHP5-F1
#
_entry.id   AF-A0A6B3GHP5-F1
#
_cell.length_a   1.000
_cell.length_b   1.000
_cell.length_c   1.000
_cell.angle_alpha   90.00
_cell.angle_beta   90.00
_cell.angle_gamma   90.00
#
_symmetry.space_group_name_H-M   'P 1'
#
loop_
_entity.id
_entity.type
_entity.pdbx_description
1 polymer ?
#
loop_
_entity_poly.entity_id
_entity_poly.type
_entity_poly.pdbx_seq_one_letter_code
_entity_poly.pdbx_strand_id
1 'polypeptide(L)' 'NAHRPHHHLVCAQCGAIRDVHPAGNPLADLPTDERYGFMVSGVEVTYRGICPNCAATA' A
#
# COMPACT_ATOMS: atom_id res chain seq x y z
N ASN A 1 11.50 -8.89 -17.83
CA ASN A 1 11.34 -9.09 -16.38
C ASN A 1 10.09 -8.36 -15.91
N ALA A 2 9.02 -9.11 -15.60
CA ALA A 2 7.76 -8.54 -15.15
C ALA A 2 7.92 -8.08 -13.69
N HIS A 3 8.18 -6.80 -13.49
CA HIS A 3 8.07 -6.15 -12.19
C HIS A 3 6.58 -6.12 -11.85
N ARG A 4 6.06 -7.16 -11.18
CA ARG A 4 4.67 -7.11 -10.71
C ARG A 4 4.57 -5.96 -9.69
N PRO A 5 3.56 -5.08 -9.80
CA PRO A 5 3.30 -4.09 -8.78
C PRO A 5 3.19 -4.78 -7.42
N HIS A 6 4.00 -4.34 -6.47
CA HIS A 6 3.93 -4.73 -5.08
C HIS A 6 3.87 -3.46 -4.24
N HIS A 7 3.24 -3.57 -3.07
CA HIS A 7 3.18 -2.52 -2.07
C HIS A 7 3.82 -3.02 -0.78
N HIS A 8 4.04 -2.11 0.16
CA HIS A 8 4.68 -2.44 1.43
C HIS A 8 3.65 -2.39 2.57
N LEU A 9 3.65 -3.44 3.40
CA LEU A 9 3.01 -3.44 4.71
C LEU A 9 4.06 -3.20 5.78
N VAL A 10 3.93 -2.10 6.51
CA VAL A 10 4.88 -1.65 7.53
C VAL A 10 4.28 -1.79 8.93
N CYS A 11 5.02 -2.43 9.84
CA CYS A 11 4.66 -2.52 11.25
C CYS A 11 4.84 -1.16 11.93
N ALA A 12 3.80 -0.64 12.58
CA ALA A 12 3.84 0.64 13.28
C ALA A 12 4.65 0.62 14.58
N GLN A 13 4.96 -0.56 15.14
CA GLN A 13 5.74 -0.68 16.39
C GLN A 13 7.24 -0.90 16.14
N CYS A 14 7.60 -1.81 15.25
CA CYS A 14 9.01 -2.18 15.03
C CYS A 14 9.55 -1.83 13.65
N GLY A 15 8.71 -1.30 12.75
CA GLY A 15 9.12 -0.94 11.39
C GLY A 15 9.33 -2.12 10.44
N ALA A 16 9.04 -3.36 10.84
CA ALA A 16 9.14 -4.53 9.96
C ALA A 16 8.30 -4.34 8.68
N ILE A 17 8.87 -4.70 7.53
CA ILE A 17 8.25 -4.51 6.21
C ILE A 17 7.98 -5.87 5.58
N ARG A 18 6.81 -6.03 4.94
CA ARG A 18 6.49 -7.16 4.07
C ARG A 18 5.94 -6.69 2.74
N ASP A 19 6.39 -7.33 1.66
CA ASP A 19 5.82 -7.13 0.34
C ASP A 19 4.43 -7.74 0.26
N VAL A 20 3.49 -6.97 -0.29
CA VAL A 20 2.12 -7.39 -0.53
C VAL A 20 1.74 -7.17 -1.98
N HIS A 21 0.84 -8.01 -2.48
CA HIS A 21 0.37 -7.97 -3.87
C HIS A 21 -1.16 -7.83 -3.89
N PRO A 22 -1.69 -6.62 -3.62
CA PRO A 22 -3.12 -6.35 -3.78
C PRO A 22 -3.56 -6.61 -5.22
N ALA A 23 -4.74 -7.19 -5.38
CA ALA A 23 -5.28 -7.52 -6.70
C ALA A 23 -5.82 -6.29 -7.47
N GLY A 24 -6.05 -5.17 -6.78
CA GLY A 24 -6.60 -3.94 -7.35
C GLY A 24 -5.57 -3.09 -8.09
N ASN A 25 -6.05 -2.11 -8.87
CA ASN A 25 -5.22 -1.08 -9.46
C ASN A 25 -5.51 0.25 -8.76
N PRO A 26 -4.67 0.66 -7.79
CA PRO A 26 -4.96 1.86 -7.00
C PRO A 26 -5.05 3.15 -7.82
N LEU A 27 -4.50 3.19 -9.04
CA LEU A 27 -4.71 4.31 -9.97
C LEU A 27 -6.10 4.32 -10.60
N ALA A 28 -6.66 3.14 -10.89
CA ALA A 28 -8.00 3.00 -11.43
C ALA A 28 -9.06 3.18 -10.34
N ASP A 29 -8.71 2.86 -9.09
CA ASP A 29 -9.61 2.95 -7.94
C ASP A 29 -9.90 4.41 -7.51
N LEU A 30 -9.13 5.40 -7.97
CA LEU A 30 -9.41 6.82 -7.73
C LEU A 30 -10.51 7.32 -8.71
N PRO A 31 -11.73 7.66 -8.22
CA PRO A 31 -12.84 8.12 -9.06
C PRO A 31 -12.51 9.39 -9.86
N THR A 32 -13.12 9.58 -11.02
CA THR A 32 -12.79 10.73 -11.90
C THR A 32 -13.18 12.07 -11.29
N ASP A 33 -14.30 12.11 -10.58
CA ASP A 33 -14.79 13.27 -9.84
C ASP A 33 -13.91 13.61 -8.63
N GLU A 34 -13.30 12.60 -7.99
CA GLU A 34 -12.30 12.79 -6.93
C GLU A 34 -10.89 13.14 -7.46
N ARG A 35 -10.68 13.21 -8.77
CA ARG A 35 -9.41 13.70 -9.36
C ARG A 35 -9.31 15.22 -9.36
N TYR A 36 -10.40 15.95 -9.14
CA TYR A 36 -10.42 17.43 -9.05
C TYR A 36 -9.64 18.15 -10.17
N GLY A 37 -9.69 17.62 -11.40
CA GLY A 37 -9.01 18.20 -12.57
C GLY A 37 -7.51 17.86 -12.70
N PHE A 38 -6.95 17.03 -11.82
CA PHE A 38 -5.56 16.58 -11.91
C PHE A 38 -5.36 15.51 -12.98
N MET A 39 -4.27 15.63 -13.74
CA MET A 39 -3.74 14.55 -14.58
C MET A 39 -2.87 13.63 -13.70
N VAL A 40 -3.45 12.52 -13.24
CA VAL A 40 -2.78 11.60 -12.31
C VAL A 40 -1.78 10.71 -13.06
N SER A 41 -0.51 10.74 -12.64
CA SER A 41 0.58 9.96 -13.26
C SER A 41 1.02 8.75 -12.46
N GLY A 42 0.65 8.64 -11.18
CA GLY A 42 1.11 7.59 -10.27
C GLY A 42 0.33 7.57 -8.96
N VAL A 43 0.45 6.45 -8.24
CA VAL A 43 -0.10 6.28 -6.89
C VAL A 43 0.93 5.54 -6.05
N GLU A 44 1.09 5.96 -4.80
CA GLU A 44 1.90 5.26 -3.81
C GLU A 44 0.99 4.81 -2.67
N VAL A 45 0.98 3.51 -2.39
CA VAL A 45 0.16 2.90 -1.32
C VAL A 45 1.10 2.34 -0.25
N THR A 46 0.93 2.82 0.98
CA THR A 46 1.60 2.27 2.16
C THR A 46 0.55 1.64 3.08
N TYR A 47 0.64 0.33 3.30
CA TYR A 47 -0.16 -0.34 4.31
C TYR A 47 0.54 -0.23 5.66
N ARG A 48 -0.21 0.13 6.71
CA ARG A 48 0.30 0.14 8.10
C ARG A 48 -0.51 -0.80 8.97
N GLY A 49 0.17 -1.57 9.80
CA GLY A 49 -0.44 -2.51 10.75
C GLY A 49 0.50 -2.86 11.88
N ILE A 50 0.19 -3.90 12.66
CA ILE A 50 1.07 -4.47 13.69
C ILE A 50 1.49 -5.87 13.24
N CYS A 51 2.79 -6.17 13.29
CA CYS A 51 3.27 -7.51 12.93
C CYS A 51 2.95 -8.53 14.04
N PRO A 52 2.87 -9.84 13.72
CA PRO A 52 2.55 -10.88 14.71
C PRO A 52 3.47 -10.87 15.94
N ASN A 53 4.77 -10.58 15.76
CA ASN A 53 5.72 -10.51 16.87
C ASN A 53 5.34 -9.39 17.84
N CYS A 54 5.07 -8.18 17.33
CA CYS A 54 4.68 -7.04 18.17
C CYS A 54 3.31 -7.23 18.80
N ALA A 55 2.34 -7.80 18.07
CA ALA A 55 1.02 -8.11 18.60
C ALA A 55 1.07 -9.13 19.75
N ALA A 56 2.00 -10.08 19.70
CA ALA A 56 2.23 -11.06 20.77
C ALA A 56 3.02 -10.49 21.96
N THR A 57 3.60 -9.30 21.83
CA THR A 57 4.34 -8.61 22.90
C THR A 57 3.50 -7.51 23.58
N ALA A 58 2.27 -7.28 23.10
CA ALA A 58 1.35 -6.29 23.62
C ALA A 58 0.57 -6.79 24.85
#